data_AF-A0AA40GE51-F1
#
_entry.id   AF-A0AA40GE51-F1
#
_cell.length_a   1.000
_cell.length_b   1.000
_cell.length_c   1.000
_cell.angle_alpha   90.00
_cell.angle_beta   90.00
_cell.angle_gamma   90.00
#
_symmetry.space_group_name_H-M   'P 1'
#
loop_
_entity.id
_entity.type
_entity.pdbx_description
1 polymer ?
#
loop_
_entity_poly.entity_id
_entity_poly.type
_entity_poly.pdbx_seq_one_letter_code
_entity_poly.pdbx_strand_id
1 'polypeptide(L)'
;MYRYHFLAFLHSIINDTECVVISANLCCVASGALLGWTSPVLPNLGSTLEDNPLGRTITADENSWIGSLISVGAIIGSFVAGYLAER
;
A
#
# COMPACT_ATOMS: atom_id res chain seq x y z
N MET A 1 -5.68 -45.26 -8.18
CA MET A 1 -6.79 -44.32 -7.95
C MET A 1 -6.45 -43.21 -6.96
N TYR A 2 -5.95 -43.51 -5.76
CA TYR A 2 -5.64 -42.51 -4.73
C TYR A 2 -4.51 -41.52 -5.06
N ARG A 3 -3.50 -41.95 -5.83
CA ARG A 3 -2.36 -41.11 -6.18
C ARG A 3 -2.73 -39.91 -7.06
N TYR A 4 -3.75 -40.04 -7.92
CA TYR A 4 -4.17 -38.97 -8.82
C TYR A 4 -5.02 -37.92 -8.09
N HIS A 5 -5.89 -38.35 -7.16
CA HIS A 5 -6.63 -37.43 -6.30
C HIS A 5 -5.70 -36.64 -5.37
N PHE A 6 -4.66 -37.28 -4.83
CA PHE A 6 -3.66 -36.60 -4.00
C PHE A 6 -2.84 -35.55 -4.78
N LEU A 7 -2.45 -35.87 -6.02
CA LEU A 7 -1.72 -34.92 -6.88
C LEU A 7 -2.60 -33.76 -7.36
N ALA A 8 -3.87 -34.01 -7.67
CA ALA A 8 -4.82 -32.94 -8.02
C ALA A 8 -5.08 -31.99 -6.84
N PHE A 9 -5.19 -32.53 -5.63
CA PHE A 9 -5.31 -31.75 -4.40
C PHE A 9 -4.06 -30.89 -4.14
N LEU A 10 -2.87 -31.47 -4.29
CA LEU A 10 -1.60 -30.73 -4.19
C LEU A 10 -1.51 -29.58 -5.20
N HIS A 11 -1.88 -29.82 -6.46
CA HIS A 11 -1.82 -28.79 -7.50
C HIS A 11 -2.83 -27.65 -7.23
N SER A 12 -4.01 -27.97 -6.69
CA SER A 12 -4.98 -26.97 -6.26
C SER A 12 -4.43 -26.09 -5.15
N ILE A 13 -3.88 -26.70 -4.09
CA ILE A 13 -3.29 -25.97 -2.97
C ILE A 13 -2.16 -25.05 -3.43
N ILE A 14 -1.28 -25.54 -4.31
CA ILE A 14 -0.16 -24.75 -4.84
C ILE A 14 -0.69 -23.53 -5.59
N ASN A 15 -1.67 -23.71 -6.49
CA ASN A 15 -2.26 -22.58 -7.22
C ASN A 15 -2.92 -21.53 -6.31
N ASP A 16 -3.62 -21.97 -5.26
CA ASP A 16 -4.24 -21.06 -4.30
C ASP A 16 -3.18 -20.25 -3.53
N THR A 17 -2.05 -20.87 -3.17
CA THR A 17 -0.96 -20.17 -2.47
C THR A 17 -0.25 -19.13 -3.33
N GLU A 18 -0.05 -19.39 -4.62
CA GLU A 18 0.60 -18.42 -5.52
C GLU A 18 -0.20 -17.10 -5.61
N CYS A 19 -1.53 -17.18 -5.73
CA CYS A 19 -2.39 -16.00 -5.79
C CYS A 19 -2.32 -15.15 -4.51
N VAL A 20 -2.32 -15.81 -3.35
CA VAL A 20 -2.20 -15.13 -2.04
C VAL A 20 -0.86 -14.40 -1.96
N VAL A 21 0.24 -15.06 -2.32
CA VAL A 21 1.58 -14.48 -2.28
C VAL A 21 1.71 -13.28 -3.23
N ILE A 22 1.15 -13.34 -4.43
CA ILE A 22 1.13 -12.22 -5.39
C ILE A 22 0.38 -11.02 -4.80
N SER A 23 -0.80 -11.24 -4.21
CA SER A 23 -1.61 -10.17 -3.62
C SER A 23 -0.91 -9.49 -2.43
N ALA A 24 -0.27 -10.29 -1.57
CA ALA A 24 0.48 -9.79 -0.43
C ALA A 24 1.69 -8.95 -0.87
N ASN A 25 2.45 -9.42 -1.87
CA ASN A 25 3.57 -8.67 -2.42
C ASN A 25 3.14 -7.36 -3.08
N LEU A 26 2.02 -7.35 -3.81
CA LEU A 26 1.47 -6.14 -4.40
C LEU A 26 1.10 -5.11 -3.32
N CYS A 27 0.51 -5.56 -2.20
CA CYS A 27 0.22 -4.72 -1.05
C CYS A 27 1.50 -4.13 -0.41
N CYS A 28 2.56 -4.93 -0.28
CA CYS A 28 3.86 -4.46 0.20
C CYS A 28 4.48 -3.41 -0.73
N VAL A 29 4.43 -3.62 -2.06
CA VAL A 29 4.91 -2.65 -3.06
C VAL A 29 4.11 -1.35 -2.99
N ALA A 30 2.77 -1.44 -2.91
CA ALA A 30 1.91 -0.28 -2.76
C ALA A 30 2.21 0.50 -1.48
N SER A 31 2.43 -0.20 -0.35
CA SER A 31 2.81 0.41 0.92
C SER A 31 4.18 1.10 0.86
N GLY A 32 5.16 0.48 0.20
CA GLY A 32 6.46 1.09 -0.06
C GLY A 32 6.36 2.35 -0.93
N ALA A 33 5.52 2.30 -1.98
CA ALA A 33 5.22 3.47 -2.80
C ALA A 33 4.52 4.58 -2.01
N LEU A 34 3.58 4.24 -1.12
CA LEU A 34 2.88 5.16 -0.21
C LEU A 34 3.80 5.80 0.84
N LEU A 35 4.93 5.20 1.16
CA LEU A 35 5.96 5.85 1.99
C LEU A 35 6.90 6.70 1.14
N GLY A 36 7.26 6.22 -0.05
CA GLY A 36 8.24 6.86 -0.93
C GLY A 36 7.74 8.06 -1.74
N TRP A 37 6.44 8.14 -2.06
CA TRP A 37 5.88 9.22 -2.91
C TRP A 37 5.94 10.61 -2.26
N THR A 38 6.04 10.70 -0.94
CA THR A 38 6.18 11.99 -0.23
C THR A 38 7.53 12.64 -0.55
N SER A 39 8.59 11.85 -0.73
CA SER A 39 9.96 12.33 -0.99
C SER A 39 10.11 13.28 -2.21
N PRO A 40 9.55 12.99 -3.39
CA PRO A 40 9.60 13.91 -4.54
C PRO A 40 8.55 15.04 -4.50
N VAL A 41 7.43 14.85 -3.79
CA VAL A 41 6.31 15.81 -3.76
C VAL A 41 6.63 17.01 -2.87
N LEU A 42 7.27 16.78 -1.73
CA LEU A 42 7.65 17.82 -0.77
C LEU A 42 8.56 18.92 -1.36
N PRO A 43 9.68 18.58 -2.02
CA PRO A 43 10.54 19.58 -2.65
C PRO A 43 9.86 20.25 -3.85
N ASN A 44 9.11 19.51 -4.68
CA ASN A 44 8.41 20.08 -5.85
C ASN A 44 7.34 21.11 -5.48
N LEU A 45 6.65 20.96 -4.34
CA LEU A 45 5.66 21.94 -3.88
C LEU A 45 6.28 23.18 -3.21
N GLY A 46 7.56 23.11 -2.83
CA GLY A 46 8.29 24.20 -2.16
C GLY A 46 9.24 24.99 -3.06
N SER A 47 9.76 24.40 -4.15
CA SER A 47 10.93 24.94 -4.85
C SER A 47 10.64 25.85 -6.05
N THR A 48 9.51 25.71 -6.75
CA THR A 48 9.36 26.41 -8.06
C THR A 48 7.90 26.81 -8.32
N LEU A 49 7.64 28.12 -8.27
CA LEU A 49 6.31 28.71 -8.56
C LEU A 49 5.89 28.55 -10.04
N GLU A 50 6.82 28.26 -10.97
CA GLU A 50 6.54 28.11 -12.41
C GLU A 50 5.85 26.78 -12.76
N ASP A 51 6.02 25.72 -11.96
CA ASP A 51 5.45 24.38 -12.22
C ASP A 51 4.49 23.91 -11.12
N ASN A 52 4.08 24.83 -10.24
CA ASN A 52 3.23 24.49 -9.11
C ASN A 52 1.75 24.55 -9.51
N PRO A 53 1.03 23.41 -9.60
CA PRO A 53 -0.38 23.38 -9.97
C PRO A 53 -1.29 24.10 -8.94
N LEU A 54 -0.76 24.42 -7.75
CA LEU A 54 -1.47 25.13 -6.68
C LEU A 54 -1.27 26.65 -6.72
N GLY A 55 -0.35 27.17 -7.54
CA GLY A 55 -0.06 28.61 -7.65
C GLY A 55 0.50 29.28 -6.39
N ARG A 56 0.77 28.51 -5.32
CA ARG A 56 1.36 28.97 -4.06
C ARG A 56 2.29 27.92 -3.46
N THR A 57 3.36 28.37 -2.81
CA THR A 57 4.22 27.50 -2.01
C THR A 57 3.43 26.92 -0.83
N ILE A 58 3.58 25.61 -0.60
CA ILE A 58 2.90 24.93 0.51
C ILE A 58 3.58 25.29 1.83
N THR A 59 2.77 25.50 2.88
CA THR A 59 3.26 25.83 4.22
C THR A 59 3.77 24.58 4.94
N ALA A 60 4.69 24.72 5.91
CA ALA A 60 5.23 23.57 6.66
C ALA A 60 4.12 22.72 7.34
N ASP A 61 3.05 23.36 7.81
CA ASP A 61 1.89 22.66 8.39
C ASP A 61 1.17 21.78 7.36
N GLU A 62 1.10 22.24 6.10
CA GLU A 62 0.46 21.50 5.03
C GLU A 62 1.21 20.21 4.70
N ASN A 63 2.53 20.30 4.72
CA ASN A 63 3.37 19.13 4.57
C ASN A 63 3.20 18.13 5.72
N SER A 64 3.15 18.62 6.97
CA SER A 64 3.02 17.77 8.15
C SER A 64 1.71 17.00 8.20
N TRP A 65 0.57 17.59 7.83
CA TRP A 65 -0.69 16.82 7.81
C TRP A 65 -0.71 15.78 6.69
N ILE A 66 -0.15 16.08 5.52
CA ILE A 66 -0.03 15.12 4.40
C ILE A 66 0.78 13.89 4.83
N GLY A 67 1.89 14.09 5.54
CA GLY A 67 2.67 13.00 6.12
C GLY A 67 1.91 12.21 7.20
N SER A 68 1.12 12.90 8.03
CA SER A 68 0.36 12.27 9.12
C SER A 68 -0.75 11.32 8.64
N LEU A 69 -1.27 11.52 7.42
CA LEU A 69 -2.32 10.67 6.83
C LEU A 69 -1.88 9.20 6.72
N ILE A 70 -0.58 8.94 6.54
CA ILE A 70 -0.02 7.59 6.48
C ILE A 70 -0.21 6.90 7.84
N SER A 71 0.16 7.57 8.92
CA SER A 71 0.00 7.05 10.28
C SER A 71 -1.46 6.85 10.66
N VAL A 72 -2.34 7.80 10.30
CA VAL A 72 -3.79 7.68 10.51
C VAL A 72 -4.36 6.50 9.71
N GLY A 73 -3.96 6.35 8.44
CA GLY A 73 -4.35 5.24 7.59
C GLY A 73 -3.89 3.88 8.12
N ALA A 74 -2.69 3.80 8.70
CA ALA A 74 -2.18 2.58 9.33
C ALA A 74 -3.03 2.16 10.54
N ILE A 75 -3.42 3.13 11.39
CA ILE A 75 -4.27 2.87 12.55
C ILE A 75 -5.63 2.34 12.09
N ILE A 76 -6.31 3.06 11.21
CA ILE A 76 -7.65 2.68 10.72
C ILE A 76 -7.59 1.35 9.96
N GLY A 77 -6.58 1.19 9.09
CA GLY A 77 -6.36 -0.02 8.31
C GLY A 77 -6.14 -1.25 9.17
N SER A 78 -5.46 -1.12 10.31
CA SER A 78 -5.25 -2.24 11.25
C SER A 78 -6.57 -2.76 11.84
N PHE A 79 -7.50 -1.88 12.21
CA PHE A 79 -8.81 -2.29 12.71
C PHE A 79 -9.66 -2.97 11.63
N VAL A 80 -9.66 -2.42 10.40
CA VAL A 80 -10.39 -2.99 9.27
C VAL A 80 -9.81 -4.35 8.87
N ALA A 81 -8.49 -4.47 8.82
CA ALA A 81 -7.82 -5.74 8.51
C ALA A 81 -8.10 -6.80 9.58
N GLY A 82 -8.05 -6.43 10.87
CA GLY A 82 -8.41 -7.33 11.96
C GLY A 82 -9.86 -7.82 11.87
N TYR A 83 -10.79 -6.92 11.54
CA TYR A 83 -12.19 -7.31 11.34
C TYR A 83 -12.39 -8.24 10.14
N LEU A 84 -11.65 -8.03 9.05
CA LEU A 84 -11.73 -8.88 7.85
C LEU A 84 -11.04 -10.23 8.06
N ALA A 85 -9.98 -10.30 8.86
CA ALA A 85 -9.25 -11.55 9.12
C ALA A 85 -10.05 -12.55 9.97
N GLU A 86 -10.98 -12.06 10.80
CA GLU A 86 -11.87 -12.88 11.62
C GLU A 86 -13.07 -13.43 10.84
N ARG A 87 -13.28 -13.01 9.59
CA ARG A 87 -14.45 -13.37 8.76
C ARG A 87 -14.08 -14.30 7.62
#